data_AF-A0A0U5ML66-F1
#
_entry.id   AF-A0A0U5ML66-F1
#
_cell.length_a   1.000
_cell.length_b   1.000
_cell.length_c   1.000
_cell.angle_alpha   90.00
_cell.angle_beta   90.00
_cell.angle_gamma   90.00
#
_symmetry.space_group_name_H-M   'P 1'
#
loop_
_entity.id
_entity.type
_entity.pdbx_description
1 polymer ?
#
loop_
_entity_poly.entity_id
_entity_poly.type
_entity_poly.pdbx_seq_one_letter_code
_entity_poly.pdbx_strand_id
1 'polypeptide(L)'
;MSREAVLAAFASLKADFRDERFPFIAGRLAGESLTWGEKLLTLFAHGDRDALEAVDMLSRFWVVRYRGMPEPADLSGAGPGPAFVLGFTAFPYLDVMMDAWELGEVAEEQGPDRLTFRCLFDGEDQGTLVTAERAGAGWRFDLMGLYRAKAAALETFIELEFGAFDTFLDHYVAEHDLSFDLEQAWRPLTGQ
;
A
#
# COMPACT_ATOMS: atom_id res chain seq x y z
N MET A 1 -26.99 2.41 13.06
CA MET A 1 -25.79 1.62 13.42
C MET A 1 -24.66 2.60 13.63
N SER A 2 -23.91 2.50 14.74
CA SER A 2 -23.13 3.63 15.24
C SER A 2 -21.73 3.72 14.62
N ARG A 3 -21.30 4.97 14.41
CA ARG A 3 -19.91 5.41 14.20
C ARG A 3 -18.89 4.60 15.01
N GLU A 4 -19.20 4.30 16.26
CA GLU A 4 -18.35 3.52 17.18
C GLU A 4 -17.98 2.15 16.63
N ALA A 5 -18.89 1.46 15.93
CA ALA A 5 -18.60 0.15 15.34
C ALA A 5 -17.57 0.26 14.20
N VAL A 6 -17.59 1.35 13.42
CA VAL A 6 -16.58 1.62 12.40
C VAL A 6 -15.23 1.92 13.05
N LEU A 7 -15.22 2.77 14.07
CA LEU A 7 -14.00 3.13 14.81
C LEU A 7 -13.34 1.89 15.44
N ALA A 8 -14.13 1.03 16.09
CA ALA A 8 -13.65 -0.22 16.66
C ALA A 8 -13.11 -1.18 15.59
N ALA A 9 -13.80 -1.29 14.45
CA ALA A 9 -13.29 -2.07 13.33
C ALA A 9 -11.97 -1.48 12.81
N PHE A 10 -11.85 -0.18 12.61
CA PHE A 10 -10.62 0.44 12.14
C PHE A 10 -9.44 0.25 13.12
N ALA A 11 -9.68 0.39 14.43
CA ALA A 11 -8.68 0.08 15.45
C ALA A 11 -8.22 -1.38 15.39
N SER A 12 -9.14 -2.32 15.16
CA SER A 12 -8.81 -3.72 14.93
C SER A 12 -8.01 -3.93 13.63
N LEU A 13 -8.28 -3.18 12.56
CA LEU A 13 -7.50 -3.24 11.32
C LEU A 13 -6.06 -2.80 11.58
N LYS A 14 -5.85 -1.71 12.34
CA LYS A 14 -4.52 -1.26 12.78
C LYS A 14 -3.78 -2.33 13.58
N ALA A 15 -4.48 -3.05 14.46
CA ALA A 15 -3.90 -4.18 15.18
C ALA A 15 -3.48 -5.31 14.24
N ASP A 16 -4.31 -5.66 13.26
CA ASP A 16 -3.97 -6.68 12.25
C ASP A 16 -2.72 -6.29 11.43
N PHE A 17 -2.50 -5.00 11.15
CA PHE A 17 -1.25 -4.50 10.54
C PHE A 17 -0.05 -4.69 11.46
N ARG A 18 -0.15 -4.31 12.74
CA ARG A 18 0.93 -4.49 13.73
C ARG A 18 1.31 -5.95 13.94
N ASP A 19 0.33 -6.84 13.84
CA ASP A 19 0.52 -8.29 13.99
C ASP A 19 0.80 -9.00 12.65
N GLU A 20 1.02 -8.25 11.56
CA GLU A 20 1.35 -8.76 10.21
C GLU A 20 0.34 -9.80 9.67
N ARG A 21 -0.95 -9.65 10.01
CA ARG A 21 -2.01 -10.58 9.65
C ARG A 21 -2.53 -10.35 8.22
N PHE A 22 -1.65 -10.35 7.23
CA PHE A 22 -1.92 -9.92 5.86
C PHE A 22 -3.16 -10.52 5.19
N PRO A 23 -3.49 -11.82 5.34
CA PRO A 23 -4.72 -12.37 4.77
C PRO A 23 -5.99 -11.74 5.35
N PHE A 24 -5.98 -11.40 6.65
CA PHE A 24 -7.11 -10.75 7.32
C PHE A 24 -7.24 -9.30 6.89
N ILE A 25 -6.11 -8.59 6.78
CA ILE A 25 -6.07 -7.20 6.30
C ILE A 25 -6.65 -7.12 4.88
N ALA A 26 -6.20 -8.00 3.98
CA ALA A 26 -6.66 -8.01 2.58
C ALA A 26 -8.18 -8.17 2.45
N GLY A 27 -8.80 -9.01 3.30
CA GLY A 27 -10.25 -9.19 3.34
C GLY A 27 -11.02 -7.94 3.82
N ARG A 28 -10.33 -6.95 4.36
CA ARG A 28 -10.88 -5.72 4.94
C ARG A 28 -10.58 -4.47 4.12
N LEU A 29 -9.99 -4.61 2.95
CA LEU A 29 -9.76 -3.50 2.00
C LEU A 29 -10.99 -3.30 1.12
N ALA A 30 -11.28 -2.07 0.71
CA ALA A 30 -12.35 -1.74 -0.24
C ALA A 30 -11.91 -0.62 -1.19
N GLY A 31 -12.78 -0.28 -2.14
CA GLY A 31 -12.61 0.89 -3.00
C GLY A 31 -11.37 0.86 -3.87
N GLU A 32 -10.72 2.02 -3.99
CA GLU A 32 -9.56 2.26 -4.84
C GLU A 32 -8.38 1.37 -4.44
N SER A 33 -8.25 0.99 -3.17
CA SER A 33 -7.21 0.07 -2.70
C SER A 33 -7.23 -1.26 -3.48
N LEU A 34 -8.40 -1.81 -3.78
CA LEU A 34 -8.52 -3.06 -4.54
C LEU A 34 -8.15 -2.86 -6.01
N THR A 35 -8.63 -1.77 -6.62
CA THR A 35 -8.28 -1.40 -7.99
C THR A 35 -6.76 -1.19 -8.13
N TRP A 36 -6.13 -0.54 -7.14
CA TRP A 36 -4.70 -0.34 -7.12
C TRP A 36 -3.94 -1.65 -6.99
N GLY A 37 -4.40 -2.57 -6.12
CA GLY A 37 -3.82 -3.90 -6.01
C GLY A 37 -3.85 -4.70 -7.32
N GLU A 38 -4.94 -4.62 -8.09
CA GLU A 38 -5.02 -5.23 -9.43
C GLU A 38 -4.04 -4.58 -10.42
N LYS A 39 -3.92 -3.25 -10.39
CA LYS A 39 -2.93 -2.52 -11.19
C LYS A 39 -1.50 -2.92 -10.82
N LEU A 40 -1.20 -3.10 -9.53
CA LEU A 40 0.10 -3.55 -9.06
C LEU A 40 0.45 -4.93 -9.62
N LEU A 41 -0.47 -5.90 -9.59
CA LEU A 41 -0.25 -7.22 -10.22
C LEU A 41 0.01 -7.09 -11.72
N THR A 42 -0.71 -6.21 -12.41
CA THR A 42 -0.48 -5.95 -13.84
C THR A 42 0.91 -5.36 -14.09
N LEU A 43 1.33 -4.37 -13.31
CA LEU A 43 2.66 -3.78 -13.37
C LEU A 43 3.75 -4.81 -13.04
N PHE A 44 3.53 -5.67 -12.05
CA PHE A 44 4.47 -6.73 -11.68
C PHE A 44 4.64 -7.79 -12.78
N ALA A 45 3.58 -8.14 -13.51
CA ALA A 45 3.72 -9.11 -14.59
C ALA A 45 4.26 -8.47 -15.89
N HIS A 46 3.78 -7.28 -16.25
CA HIS A 46 3.93 -6.74 -17.61
C HIS A 46 4.58 -5.37 -17.69
N GLY A 47 4.71 -4.64 -16.58
CA GLY A 47 5.27 -3.28 -16.58
C GLY A 47 6.73 -3.28 -17.03
N ASP A 48 7.04 -2.52 -18.07
CA ASP A 48 8.40 -2.20 -18.47
C ASP A 48 8.92 -0.99 -17.68
N ARG A 49 10.17 -0.59 -17.95
CA ARG A 49 10.79 0.52 -17.24
C ARG A 49 9.98 1.81 -17.31
N ASP A 50 9.49 2.18 -18.49
CA ASP A 50 8.69 3.40 -18.68
C ASP A 50 7.39 3.35 -17.87
N ALA A 51 6.69 2.20 -17.85
CA ALA A 51 5.48 2.03 -17.05
C ALA A 51 5.76 2.10 -15.54
N LEU A 52 6.91 1.58 -15.09
CA LEU A 52 7.33 1.65 -13.69
C LEU A 52 7.79 3.06 -13.28
N GLU A 53 8.40 3.80 -14.21
CA GLU A 53 8.78 5.21 -14.01
C GLU A 53 7.55 6.14 -13.97
N ALA A 54 6.45 5.75 -14.61
CA ALA A 54 5.18 6.48 -14.60
C ALA A 54 4.34 6.29 -13.32
N VAL A 55 4.77 5.43 -12.39
CA VAL A 55 4.10 5.24 -11.08
C VAL A 55 4.98 5.73 -9.93
N ASP A 56 4.34 5.89 -8.77
CA ASP A 56 5.00 6.32 -7.54
C ASP A 56 6.13 5.37 -7.13
N MET A 57 7.10 5.91 -6.40
CA MET A 57 8.30 5.18 -6.00
C MET A 57 7.99 3.99 -5.09
N LEU A 58 6.90 3.99 -4.32
CA LEU A 58 6.52 2.85 -3.48
C LEU A 58 6.03 1.66 -4.33
N SER A 59 5.15 1.91 -5.30
CA SER A 59 4.74 0.91 -6.30
C SER A 59 5.94 0.37 -7.07
N ARG A 60 6.79 1.29 -7.55
CA ARG A 60 8.00 0.96 -8.28
C ARG A 60 8.93 0.07 -7.46
N PHE A 61 9.19 0.46 -6.21
CA PHE A 61 10.01 -0.27 -5.26
C PHE A 61 9.47 -1.68 -5.01
N TRP A 62 8.16 -1.81 -4.80
CA TRP A 62 7.52 -3.10 -4.64
C TRP A 62 7.75 -4.01 -5.87
N VAL A 63 7.52 -3.52 -7.09
CA VAL A 63 7.73 -4.32 -8.31
C VAL A 63 9.19 -4.76 -8.45
N VAL A 64 10.13 -3.81 -8.43
CA VAL A 64 11.54 -4.10 -8.68
C VAL A 64 12.10 -5.03 -7.60
N ARG A 65 11.67 -4.88 -6.34
CA ARG A 65 12.10 -5.73 -5.24
C ARG A 65 11.74 -7.19 -5.47
N TYR A 66 10.50 -7.48 -5.86
CA TYR A 66 10.05 -8.86 -6.06
C TYR A 66 10.53 -9.48 -7.37
N ARG A 67 10.81 -8.67 -8.40
CA ARG A 67 11.40 -9.14 -9.66
C ARG A 67 12.90 -9.34 -9.58
N GLY A 68 13.62 -8.50 -8.83
CA GLY A 68 15.08 -8.54 -8.77
C GLY A 68 15.65 -9.65 -7.89
N MET A 69 14.81 -10.41 -7.17
CA MET A 69 15.25 -11.62 -6.47
C MET A 69 15.81 -12.65 -7.47
N PRO A 70 16.73 -13.56 -7.06
CA PRO A 70 17.35 -14.53 -7.97
C PRO A 70 16.33 -15.41 -8.70
N GLU A 71 15.23 -15.73 -7.99
CA GLU A 71 14.01 -16.23 -8.56
C GLU A 71 12.91 -15.18 -8.30
N PRO A 72 12.32 -14.58 -9.34
CA PRO A 72 11.19 -13.68 -9.17
C PRO A 72 10.07 -14.32 -8.37
N ALA A 73 9.39 -13.53 -7.53
CA ALA A 73 8.28 -14.05 -6.76
C ALA A 73 7.11 -14.52 -7.66
N ASP A 74 6.55 -15.69 -7.38
CA ASP A 74 5.32 -16.14 -8.01
C ASP A 74 4.11 -15.51 -7.33
N LEU A 75 3.49 -14.54 -8.01
CA LEU A 75 2.27 -13.87 -7.57
C LEU A 75 1.04 -14.26 -8.41
N SER A 76 1.12 -15.32 -9.21
CA SER A 76 0.03 -15.73 -10.12
C SER A 76 -1.28 -16.09 -9.41
N GLY A 77 -1.20 -16.52 -8.15
CA GLY A 77 -2.36 -16.79 -7.29
C GLY A 77 -2.79 -15.63 -6.39
N ALA A 78 -2.10 -14.48 -6.43
CA ALA A 78 -2.42 -13.36 -5.56
C ALA A 78 -3.66 -12.60 -6.05
N GLY A 79 -4.57 -12.31 -5.13
CA GLY A 79 -5.70 -11.42 -5.39
C GLY A 79 -5.30 -9.94 -5.26
N PRO A 80 -6.20 -9.01 -5.67
CA PRO A 80 -5.94 -7.57 -5.56
C PRO A 80 -5.70 -7.09 -4.12
N GLY A 81 -6.45 -7.62 -3.15
CA GLY A 81 -6.27 -7.28 -1.74
C GLY A 81 -4.88 -7.62 -1.21
N PRO A 82 -4.42 -8.88 -1.30
CA PRO A 82 -3.05 -9.25 -0.93
C PRO A 82 -1.98 -8.42 -1.65
N ALA A 83 -2.15 -8.16 -2.96
CA ALA A 83 -1.22 -7.34 -3.72
C ALA A 83 -1.12 -5.90 -3.20
N PHE A 84 -2.26 -5.27 -2.88
CA PHE A 84 -2.27 -3.97 -2.23
C PHE A 84 -1.56 -3.99 -0.88
N VAL A 85 -1.82 -4.99 -0.02
CA VAL A 85 -1.15 -5.08 1.28
C VAL A 85 0.37 -5.17 1.10
N LEU A 86 0.84 -6.04 0.20
CA LEU A 86 2.27 -6.20 -0.07
C LEU A 86 2.92 -4.92 -0.61
N GLY A 87 2.23 -4.17 -1.48
CA GLY A 87 2.71 -2.87 -1.97
C GLY A 87 2.68 -1.81 -0.87
N PHE A 88 1.61 -1.78 -0.08
CA PHE A 88 1.42 -0.85 1.02
C PHE A 88 2.50 -1.02 2.09
N THR A 89 2.89 -2.25 2.42
CA THR A 89 3.92 -2.56 3.42
C THR A 89 5.31 -2.80 2.79
N ALA A 90 5.52 -2.43 1.52
CA ALA A 90 6.78 -2.72 0.83
C ALA A 90 7.99 -2.05 1.49
N PHE A 91 7.77 -0.90 2.13
CA PHE A 91 8.77 -0.16 2.88
C PHE A 91 8.33 -0.01 4.37
N PRO A 92 8.73 -0.95 5.25
CA PRO A 92 8.18 -1.08 6.60
C PRO A 92 8.39 0.14 7.50
N TYR A 93 9.41 0.96 7.23
CA TYR A 93 9.66 2.21 7.98
C TYR A 93 8.47 3.18 7.92
N LEU A 94 7.61 3.07 6.91
CA LEU A 94 6.40 3.89 6.78
C LEU A 94 5.16 3.27 7.43
N ASP A 95 5.24 2.08 8.01
CA ASP A 95 4.09 1.43 8.66
C ASP A 95 3.65 2.17 9.93
N VAL A 96 4.55 2.94 10.54
CA VAL A 96 4.21 3.90 11.62
C VAL A 96 3.14 4.91 11.19
N MET A 97 3.02 5.21 9.90
CA MET A 97 1.96 6.09 9.38
C MET A 97 0.57 5.45 9.57
N MET A 98 0.44 4.12 9.51
CA MET A 98 -0.82 3.44 9.82
C MET A 98 -1.18 3.60 11.31
N ASP A 99 -0.19 3.54 12.18
CA ASP A 99 -0.38 3.74 13.63
C ASP A 99 -0.75 5.18 13.98
N ALA A 100 -0.22 6.17 13.26
CA ALA A 100 -0.55 7.59 13.46
C ALA A 100 -1.89 8.01 12.82
N TRP A 101 -2.47 7.17 11.95
CA TRP A 101 -3.69 7.52 11.20
C TRP A 101 -4.96 7.19 11.98
N GLU A 102 -5.90 8.13 11.99
CA GLU A 102 -7.14 8.04 12.77
C GLU A 102 -8.36 8.42 11.94
N LEU A 103 -9.50 7.78 12.21
CA LEU A 103 -10.78 8.21 11.69
C LEU A 103 -11.36 9.29 12.61
N GLY A 104 -11.43 10.52 12.12
CA GLY A 104 -11.96 11.67 12.84
C GLY A 104 -13.48 11.79 12.74
N GLU A 105 -13.94 12.93 12.25
CA GLU A 105 -15.36 13.24 12.09
C GLU A 105 -15.96 12.56 10.84
N VAL A 106 -17.26 12.26 10.91
CA VAL A 106 -18.00 11.77 9.75
C VAL A 106 -18.19 12.92 8.77
N ALA A 107 -17.63 12.77 7.58
CA ALA A 107 -17.77 13.73 6.49
C ALA A 107 -19.08 13.52 5.72
N GLU A 108 -19.49 12.27 5.53
CA GLU A 108 -20.68 11.92 4.75
C GLU A 108 -21.29 10.59 5.24
N GLU A 109 -22.62 10.51 5.24
CA GLU A 109 -23.37 9.29 5.53
C GLU A 109 -24.17 8.89 4.28
N GLN A 110 -23.82 7.75 3.67
CA GLN A 110 -24.54 7.20 2.52
C GLN A 110 -25.37 5.97 2.93
N GLY A 111 -26.10 6.09 4.04
CA GLY A 111 -26.94 5.04 4.60
C GLY A 111 -26.24 4.19 5.69
N PRO A 112 -26.88 3.11 6.15
CA PRO A 112 -26.40 2.33 7.30
C PRO A 112 -25.12 1.52 7.04
N ASP A 113 -24.75 1.37 5.77
CA ASP A 113 -23.72 0.47 5.30
C ASP A 113 -22.52 1.18 4.66
N ARG A 114 -22.54 2.51 4.64
CA ARG A 114 -21.45 3.31 4.07
C ARG A 114 -21.30 4.64 4.79
N LEU A 115 -20.11 4.87 5.32
CA LEU A 115 -19.75 6.07 6.06
C LEU A 115 -18.40 6.59 5.55
N THR A 116 -18.30 7.89 5.34
CA THR A 116 -17.06 8.55 4.93
C THR A 116 -16.54 9.41 6.09
N PHE A 117 -15.27 9.27 6.42
CA PHE A 117 -14.62 9.94 7.54
C PHE A 117 -13.52 10.88 7.05
N ARG A 118 -13.39 12.04 7.70
CA ARG A 118 -12.14 12.80 7.63
C ARG A 118 -11.09 12.07 8.46
N CYS A 119 -9.90 11.95 7.91
CA CYS A 119 -8.82 11.27 8.58
C CYS A 119 -7.84 12.27 9.19
N LEU A 120 -7.40 11.93 10.39
CA LEU A 120 -6.40 12.70 11.11
C LEU A 120 -5.07 11.96 11.03
N PHE A 121 -3.99 12.71 10.89
CA PHE A 121 -2.63 12.21 11.02
C PHE A 121 -2.00 12.92 12.23
N ASP A 122 -1.70 12.15 13.28
CA ASP A 122 -1.24 12.70 14.56
C ASP A 122 -2.15 13.82 15.11
N GLY A 123 -3.47 13.61 14.98
CA GLY A 123 -4.50 14.57 15.41
C GLY A 123 -4.81 15.71 14.43
N GLU A 124 -4.06 15.85 13.32
CA GLU A 124 -4.26 16.91 12.33
C GLU A 124 -5.05 16.44 11.09
N ASP A 125 -6.09 17.19 10.71
CA ASP A 125 -6.84 16.94 9.48
C ASP A 125 -6.06 17.41 8.26
N GLN A 126 -5.55 16.46 7.48
CA GLN A 126 -4.80 16.73 6.24
C GLN A 126 -5.69 16.63 4.98
N GLY A 127 -7.02 16.63 5.14
CA GLY A 127 -7.97 16.61 4.03
C GLY A 127 -8.16 15.24 3.37
N THR A 128 -7.64 14.17 3.96
CA THR A 128 -7.81 12.80 3.45
C THR A 128 -9.12 12.21 3.94
N LEU A 129 -9.83 11.52 3.04
CA LEU A 129 -11.07 10.81 3.36
C LEU A 129 -10.86 9.30 3.36
N VAL A 130 -11.54 8.61 4.26
CA VAL A 130 -11.68 7.14 4.25
C VAL A 130 -13.13 6.78 4.14
N THR A 131 -13.44 5.94 3.15
CA THR A 131 -14.75 5.29 3.07
C THR A 131 -14.70 3.97 3.81
N ALA A 132 -15.59 3.82 4.79
CA ALA A 132 -15.90 2.55 5.44
C ALA A 132 -17.19 1.97 4.84
N GLU A 133 -17.10 0.74 4.33
CA GLU A 133 -18.21 0.03 3.70
C GLU A 133 -18.51 -1.26 4.46
N ARG A 134 -19.78 -1.56 4.71
CA ARG A 134 -20.18 -2.79 5.39
C ARG A 134 -20.01 -3.98 4.43
N ALA A 135 -19.41 -5.05 4.95
CA ALA A 135 -19.35 -6.34 4.26
C ALA A 135 -19.66 -7.46 5.24
N GLY A 136 -20.82 -8.10 5.08
CA GLY A 136 -21.33 -9.10 6.02
C GLY A 136 -21.46 -8.52 7.44
N ALA A 137 -20.81 -9.17 8.41
CA ALA A 137 -20.81 -8.73 9.81
C ALA A 137 -19.74 -7.67 10.14
N GLY A 138 -18.88 -7.30 9.19
CA GLY A 138 -17.73 -6.42 9.41
C GLY A 138 -17.73 -5.15 8.55
N TRP A 139 -16.63 -4.41 8.65
CA TRP A 139 -16.35 -3.20 7.88
C TRP A 139 -15.07 -3.35 7.07
N ARG A 140 -15.11 -2.83 5.85
CA ARG A 140 -13.97 -2.71 4.93
C ARG A 140 -13.63 -1.24 4.73
N PHE A 141 -12.38 -0.95 4.46
CA PHE A 141 -11.84 0.40 4.40
C PHE A 141 -11.05 0.60 3.11
N ASP A 142 -11.25 1.76 2.48
CA ASP A 142 -10.34 2.21 1.42
C ASP A 142 -9.16 2.96 2.03
N LEU A 143 -7.97 2.38 1.94
CA LEU A 143 -6.72 2.92 2.49
C LEU A 143 -5.90 3.72 1.48
N MET A 144 -6.45 4.00 0.29
CA MET A 144 -5.67 4.62 -0.77
C MET A 144 -5.17 6.03 -0.39
N GLY A 145 -5.93 6.77 0.41
CA GLY A 145 -5.48 8.05 0.95
C GLY A 145 -4.17 7.94 1.74
N LEU A 146 -4.09 6.95 2.65
CA LEU A 146 -2.85 6.68 3.39
C LEU A 146 -1.74 6.12 2.50
N TYR A 147 -2.07 5.26 1.53
CA TYR A 147 -1.08 4.78 0.55
C TYR A 147 -0.40 5.96 -0.17
N ARG A 148 -1.18 6.93 -0.65
CA ARG A 148 -0.64 8.12 -1.35
C ARG A 148 0.27 8.95 -0.43
N ALA A 149 -0.11 9.11 0.84
CA ALA A 149 0.74 9.77 1.83
C ALA A 149 2.06 9.02 2.06
N LYS A 150 2.03 7.68 2.17
CA LYS A 150 3.24 6.85 2.27
C LYS A 150 4.13 7.00 1.03
N ALA A 151 3.53 6.94 -0.16
CA ALA A 151 4.25 7.10 -1.41
C ALA A 151 4.95 8.46 -1.52
N ALA A 152 4.26 9.54 -1.17
CA ALA A 152 4.85 10.89 -1.15
C ALA A 152 5.97 11.04 -0.12
N ALA A 153 5.83 10.43 1.06
CA ALA A 153 6.87 10.43 2.09
C ALA A 153 8.13 9.68 1.62
N LEU A 154 7.96 8.53 0.96
CA LEU A 154 9.08 7.78 0.37
C LEU A 154 9.78 8.59 -0.73
N GLU A 155 9.00 9.22 -1.62
CA GLU A 155 9.54 10.04 -2.70
C GLU A 155 10.36 11.22 -2.14
N THR A 156 9.82 11.94 -1.16
CA THR A 156 10.56 13.03 -0.49
C THR A 156 11.85 12.53 0.16
N PHE A 157 11.82 11.38 0.84
CA PHE A 157 13.02 10.77 1.42
C PHE A 157 14.06 10.41 0.35
N ILE A 158 13.63 9.77 -0.75
CA ILE A 158 14.51 9.37 -1.84
C ILE A 158 15.16 10.59 -2.49
N GLU A 159 14.38 11.64 -2.77
CA GLU A 159 14.89 12.87 -3.37
C GLU A 159 15.89 13.59 -2.48
N LEU A 160 15.63 13.67 -1.17
CA LEU A 160 16.51 14.37 -0.24
C LEU A 160 17.81 13.63 0.06
N GLU A 161 17.74 12.30 0.24
CA GLU A 161 18.89 11.51 0.70
C GLU A 161 19.68 10.89 -0.45
N PHE A 162 19.03 10.57 -1.56
CA PHE A 162 19.64 9.83 -2.69
C PHE A 162 19.57 10.58 -4.02
N GLY A 163 18.70 11.59 -4.15
CA GLY A 163 18.48 12.37 -5.37
C GLY A 163 17.69 11.63 -6.46
N ALA A 164 17.85 10.32 -6.59
CA ALA A 164 17.17 9.52 -7.59
C ALA A 164 16.85 8.10 -7.08
N PHE A 165 15.78 7.52 -7.64
CA PHE A 165 15.31 6.18 -7.27
C PHE A 165 16.37 5.08 -7.48
N ASP A 166 17.12 5.12 -8.60
CA ASP A 166 18.14 4.09 -8.89
C ASP A 166 19.27 4.11 -7.84
N THR A 167 19.69 5.29 -7.40
CA THR A 167 20.68 5.45 -6.32
C THR A 167 20.17 4.93 -4.98
N PHE A 168 18.90 5.19 -4.67
CA PHE A 168 18.24 4.61 -3.50
C PHE A 168 18.19 3.09 -3.58
N LEU A 169 17.82 2.52 -4.73
CA LEU A 169 17.73 1.06 -4.92
C LEU A 169 19.08 0.38 -4.76
N ASP A 170 20.14 0.94 -5.37
CA ASP A 170 21.52 0.45 -5.24
C ASP A 170 21.96 0.47 -3.77
N HIS A 171 21.67 1.55 -3.04
CA HIS A 171 21.97 1.65 -1.62
C HIS A 171 21.20 0.61 -0.81
N TYR A 172 19.89 0.48 -1.05
CA TYR A 172 19.03 -0.46 -0.33
C TYR A 172 19.51 -1.91 -0.51
N VAL A 173 19.83 -2.32 -1.74
CA VAL A 173 20.35 -3.65 -2.06
C VAL A 173 21.68 -3.91 -1.34
N ALA A 174 22.59 -2.94 -1.35
CA ALA A 174 23.90 -3.06 -0.71
C ALA A 174 23.79 -3.13 0.83
N GLU A 175 22.94 -2.30 1.44
CA GLU A 175 22.74 -2.26 2.89
C GLU A 175 22.11 -3.56 3.42
N HIS A 176 21.25 -4.20 2.63
CA HIS A 176 20.50 -5.40 3.03
C HIS A 176 21.15 -6.71 2.55
N ASP A 177 22.36 -6.64 1.95
CA ASP A 177 23.13 -7.78 1.41
C ASP A 177 22.26 -8.72 0.53
N LEU A 178 21.46 -8.12 -0.36
CA LEU A 178 20.53 -8.87 -1.19
C LEU A 178 21.23 -9.42 -2.43
N SER A 179 21.06 -10.72 -2.69
CA SER A 179 21.32 -11.27 -4.02
C SER A 179 20.27 -10.71 -4.98
N PHE A 180 20.65 -9.73 -5.81
CA PHE A 180 19.71 -8.94 -6.59
C PHE A 180 20.17 -8.76 -8.04
N ASP A 181 19.28 -9.02 -9.00
CA ASP A 181 19.48 -8.76 -10.42
C ASP A 181 18.74 -7.48 -10.82
N LEU A 182 19.50 -6.39 -10.96
CA LEU A 182 18.96 -5.09 -11.37
C LEU A 182 18.40 -5.11 -12.79
N GLU A 183 19.02 -5.82 -13.72
CA GLU A 183 18.57 -5.87 -15.11
C GLU A 183 17.22 -6.61 -15.22
N GLN A 184 17.07 -7.70 -14.48
CA GLN A 184 15.81 -8.43 -14.36
C GLN A 184 14.73 -7.62 -13.66
N ALA A 185 15.07 -6.87 -12.60
CA ALA A 185 14.11 -6.11 -11.80
C ALA A 185 13.26 -5.13 -12.64
N TRP A 186 13.86 -4.56 -13.69
CA TRP A 186 13.22 -3.60 -14.59
C TRP A 186 12.49 -4.24 -15.78
N ARG A 187 12.61 -5.55 -15.99
CA ARG A 187 12.03 -6.25 -17.13
C ARG A 187 10.66 -6.87 -16.80
N PRO A 188 9.70 -6.85 -17.74
CA PRO A 188 8.50 -7.67 -17.63
C PRO A 188 8.84 -9.16 -17.45
N LEU A 189 8.02 -9.87 -16.67
CA LEU A 189 8.18 -11.32 -16.49
C LEU A 189 7.69 -12.10 -17.71
N THR A 190 6.71 -11.56 -18.43
CA THR A 190 6.25 -12.13 -19.70
C THR A 190 7.24 -11.77 -20.81
N GLY A 191 8.10 -12.71 -21.16
CA GLY A 191 9.18 -12.54 -22.14
C GLY A 191 10.37 -13.49 -21.97
N GLN A 192 10.37 -14.33 -20.94
CA GLN A 192 11.32 -15.43 -20.73
C GLN A 192 10.78 -16.76 -21.26
#